data_AF-A0A1J3DSC4-F1
#
_entry.id   AF-A0A1J3DSC4-F1
#
_cell.length_a   1.000
_cell.length_b   1.000
_cell.length_c   1.000
_cell.angle_alpha   90.00
_cell.angle_beta   90.00
_cell.angle_gamma   90.00
#
_symmetry.space_group_name_H-M   'P 1'
#
loop_
_entity.id
_entity.type
_entity.pdbx_description
1 polymer ?
#
loop_
_entity_poly.entity_id
_entity_poly.type
_entity_poly.pdbx_seq_one_letter_code
_entity_poly.pdbx_strand_id
1 'polypeptide(L)'
;KILSLIDRVLLLSKGGVIYHGRLDSIEDFLLSKGFTVPYQLNSLEYAMEILQELYDPFENASIVLPDNESQKQNTKQSIVQYRSSRITEISLLSRRFWKIIYRTRQLLLTNILEALIVGLVLGTIYLNIGIGKEGIEKRFGLFAFT
;
A
#
# COMPACT_ATOMS: atom_id res chain seq x y z
N LYS A 1 2.31 12.55 25.12
CA LYS A 1 3.33 11.57 24.68
C LYS A 1 3.53 11.53 23.16
N ILE A 2 2.48 11.68 22.35
CA ILE A 2 2.64 11.74 20.88
C ILE A 2 3.38 13.00 20.41
N LEU A 3 3.13 14.15 21.04
CA LEU A 3 3.71 15.44 20.67
C LEU A 3 5.24 15.50 20.80
N SER A 4 5.81 14.80 21.78
CA SER A 4 7.27 14.74 21.97
C SER A 4 8.01 13.91 20.92
N LEU A 5 7.29 13.21 20.04
CA LEU A 5 7.86 12.44 18.94
C LEU A 5 7.83 13.20 17.61
N ILE A 6 7.25 14.41 17.59
CA ILE A 6 7.03 15.19 16.38
C ILE A 6 8.06 16.31 16.32
N ASP A 7 9.05 16.15 15.46
CA ASP A 7 10.13 17.14 15.29
C ASP A 7 9.68 18.41 14.56
N ARG A 8 8.69 18.29 13.66
CA ARG A 8 8.19 19.39 12.83
C ARG A 8 6.68 19.33 12.67
N VAL A 9 6.05 20.49 12.73
CA VAL A 9 4.61 20.67 12.58
C VAL A 9 4.34 21.63 11.43
N LEU A 10 3.33 21.30 10.63
CA LEU A 10 2.80 22.13 9.56
C LEU A 10 1.31 22.37 9.85
N LEU A 11 0.93 23.62 10.11
CA LEU A 11 -0.46 24.03 10.32
C LEU A 11 -0.99 24.59 9.00
N LEU A 12 -2.15 24.09 8.56
CA LEU A 12 -2.83 24.56 7.36
C LEU A 12 -4.27 24.95 7.68
N SER A 13 -4.76 25.98 7.00
CA SER A 13 -6.18 26.35 6.99
C SER A 13 -6.57 26.88 5.62
N LYS A 14 -7.75 26.47 5.13
CA LYS A 14 -8.32 26.90 3.83
C LYS A 14 -7.35 26.80 2.63
N GLY A 15 -6.43 25.83 2.67
CA GLY A 15 -5.43 25.62 1.62
C GLY A 15 -4.18 26.51 1.73
N GLY A 16 -4.10 27.38 2.73
CA GLY A 16 -2.91 28.16 3.08
C GLY A 16 -2.12 27.53 4.23
N VAL A 17 -0.81 27.79 4.26
CA VAL A 17 0.06 27.43 5.39
C VAL A 17 -0.01 28.56 6.41
N ILE A 18 -0.28 28.24 7.68
CA ILE A 18 -0.31 29.20 8.79
C ILE A 18 1.01 29.18 9.57
N TYR A 19 1.61 28.00 9.73
CA TYR A 19 2.87 27.83 10.42
C TYR A 19 3.59 26.59 9.91
N HIS A 20 4.89 26.68 9.72
CA HIS A 20 5.76 25.54 9.44
C HIS A 20 7.03 25.65 10.27
N GLY A 21 7.27 24.72 11.18
CA GLY A 21 8.44 24.79 12.05
C GLY A 21 8.53 23.67 13.06
N ARG A 22 9.43 23.82 14.03
CA ARG A 22 9.54 22.90 15.17
C ARG A 22 8.37 23.12 16.13
N LEU A 23 8.05 22.10 16.91
CA LEU A 23 7.02 22.22 17.96
C LEU A 23 7.44 23.24 19.03
N ASP A 24 8.73 23.30 19.38
CA ASP A 24 9.24 24.21 20.41
C ASP A 24 9.06 25.69 20.04
N SER A 25 9.14 26.03 18.75
CA SER A 25 9.04 27.42 18.27
C SER A 25 7.59 27.86 17.96
N ILE A 26 6.60 26.97 18.18
CA ILE A 26 5.20 27.32 17.93
C ILE A 26 4.68 28.34 18.95
N GLU A 27 5.17 28.26 20.19
CA GLU A 27 4.78 29.18 21.26
C GLU A 27 5.27 30.60 20.97
N ASP A 28 6.53 30.74 20.53
CA ASP A 28 7.09 32.01 20.08
C ASP A 28 6.29 32.62 18.92
N PHE A 29 5.82 31.77 17.99
CA PHE A 29 4.96 32.21 16.88
C PHE A 29 3.61 32.73 17.38
N LEU A 30 2.95 32.01 18.29
CA LEU A 30 1.68 32.44 18.88
C LEU A 30 1.84 33.77 19.63
N LEU A 31 2.93 33.91 20.39
CA LEU A 31 3.28 35.16 21.09
C LEU A 31 3.53 36.32 20.12
N SER A 32 4.19 36.08 18.98
CA SER A 32 4.40 37.09 17.94
C SER A 32 3.09 37.60 17.32
N LYS A 33 2.06 36.75 17.30
CA LYS A 33 0.70 37.07 16.86
C LYS A 33 -0.16 37.68 17.97
N GLY A 34 0.38 37.82 19.18
CA GLY A 34 -0.30 38.41 20.33
C GLY A 34 -1.16 37.43 21.12
N PHE A 35 -1.05 36.13 20.88
CA PHE A 35 -1.79 35.09 21.60
C PHE A 35 -0.94 34.49 22.71
N THR A 36 -1.52 34.33 23.90
CA THR A 36 -0.85 33.72 25.05
C THR A 36 -1.43 32.33 25.31
N VAL A 37 -0.56 31.34 25.46
CA VAL A 37 -0.99 29.95 25.65
C VAL A 37 -1.49 29.78 27.10
N PRO A 38 -2.73 29.34 27.32
CA PRO A 38 -3.26 29.08 28.65
C PRO A 38 -2.56 27.87 29.29
N TYR A 39 -2.32 27.93 30.60
CA TYR A 39 -1.57 26.93 31.38
C TYR A 39 -2.17 25.50 31.37
N GLN A 40 -3.42 25.35 30.93
CA GLN A 40 -4.14 24.07 30.87
C GLN A 40 -3.97 23.36 29.53
N LEU A 41 -3.46 24.04 28.51
CA LEU A 41 -3.46 23.58 27.13
C LEU A 41 -2.05 23.56 26.55
N ASN A 42 -1.78 22.58 25.69
CA ASN A 42 -0.51 22.55 24.97
C ASN A 42 -0.48 23.66 23.90
N SER A 43 0.68 24.24 23.62
CA SER A 43 0.84 25.31 22.62
C SER A 43 0.31 24.92 21.23
N LEU A 44 0.44 23.64 20.83
CA LEU A 44 -0.16 23.13 19.60
C LEU A 44 -1.69 23.02 19.65
N GLU A 45 -2.22 22.56 20.77
CA GLU A 45 -3.67 22.35 20.93
C GLU A 45 -4.40 23.69 20.93
N TYR A 46 -3.79 24.69 21.57
CA TYR A 46 -4.23 26.07 21.47
C TYR A 46 -4.13 26.61 20.04
N ALA A 47 -3.01 26.40 19.34
CA ALA A 47 -2.87 26.80 17.94
C ALA A 47 -3.92 26.18 17.00
N MET A 48 -4.38 24.96 17.29
CA MET A 48 -5.45 24.31 16.53
C MET A 48 -6.83 24.92 16.83
N GLU A 49 -7.07 25.33 18.08
CA GLU A 49 -8.32 25.97 18.49
C GLU A 49 -8.49 27.34 17.83
N ILE A 50 -7.42 28.15 17.84
CA ILE A 50 -7.42 29.50 17.23
C ILE A 50 -7.01 29.50 15.75
N LEU A 51 -6.98 28.34 15.09
CA LEU A 51 -6.48 28.18 13.72
C LEU A 51 -7.21 29.07 12.69
N GLN A 52 -8.49 29.36 12.93
CA GLN A 52 -9.29 30.23 12.06
C GLN A 52 -8.99 31.72 12.29
N GLU A 53 -8.63 32.09 13.52
CA GLU A 53 -8.25 33.47 13.90
C GLU A 53 -6.84 33.79 13.44
N LEU A 54 -5.97 32.78 13.37
CA LEU A 54 -4.62 32.87 12.79
C LEU A 54 -4.62 32.90 11.25
N TYR A 55 -5.78 32.75 10.61
CA TYR A 55 -5.87 32.72 9.15
C TYR A 55 -6.00 34.14 8.57
N ASP A 56 -4.87 34.71 8.15
CA ASP A 56 -4.81 35.93 7.35
C ASP A 56 -4.40 35.64 5.90
N PRO A 57 -5.30 35.81 4.90
CA PRO A 57 -5.01 35.53 3.49
C PRO A 57 -3.79 36.26 2.92
N PHE A 58 -3.48 37.46 3.44
CA PHE A 58 -2.38 38.30 2.95
C PHE A 58 -1.02 37.92 3.55
N GLU A 59 -1.01 37.54 4.83
CA GLU A 59 0.24 37.22 5.54
C GLU A 59 0.63 35.75 5.30
N ASN A 60 -0.35 34.85 5.23
CA ASN A 60 -0.14 33.41 5.05
C ASN A 60 0.27 33.01 3.63
N ALA A 61 -0.02 33.85 2.64
CA ALA A 61 0.55 33.71 1.29
C ALA A 61 2.05 34.04 1.24
N SER A 62 2.54 34.82 2.21
CA SER A 62 3.94 35.26 2.33
C SER A 62 4.75 34.40 3.29
N ILE A 63 4.14 33.38 3.92
CA ILE A 63 4.87 32.37 4.68
C ILE A 63 5.68 31.58 3.67
N VAL A 64 6.88 32.10 3.43
CA VAL A 64 7.96 31.39 2.77
C VAL A 64 8.18 30.18 3.64
N LEU A 65 7.65 29.03 3.20
CA LEU A 65 8.14 27.73 3.62
C LEU A 65 9.66 27.89 3.64
N PRO A 66 10.36 27.65 4.76
CA PRO A 66 11.80 27.81 4.80
C PRO A 66 12.37 26.96 3.66
N ASP A 67 12.69 27.64 2.57
CA ASP A 67 13.34 27.06 1.42
C ASP A 67 14.70 26.76 2.01
N ASN A 68 14.95 25.47 2.24
CA ASN A 68 16.17 25.01 2.88
C ASN A 68 17.33 25.24 1.90
N GLU A 69 17.72 26.50 1.66
CA GLU A 69 18.93 26.87 0.93
C GLU A 69 20.21 26.57 1.75
N SER A 70 20.07 26.03 2.96
CA SER A 70 21.21 25.59 3.77
C SER A 70 20.95 24.27 4.50
N GLN A 71 20.46 23.27 3.77
CA GLN A 71 20.86 21.88 4.02
C GLN A 71 20.79 21.12 2.70
N LYS A 72 21.88 21.26 1.92
CA LYS A 72 22.30 20.35 0.87
C LYS A 72 22.70 18.99 1.48
N GLN A 73 21.87 18.44 2.36
CA GLN A 73 21.98 17.03 2.67
C GLN A 73 21.40 16.30 1.48
N ASN A 74 22.23 15.42 0.92
CA ASN A 74 21.89 14.37 -0.02
C ASN A 74 20.68 13.55 0.49
N THR A 75 19.48 14.13 0.53
CA THR A 75 18.29 13.36 0.28
C THR A 75 18.37 13.09 -1.20
N LYS A 76 19.22 12.12 -1.58
CA LYS A 76 18.96 11.31 -2.76
C LYS A 76 17.53 10.86 -2.53
N GLN A 77 16.58 11.60 -3.10
CA GLN A 77 15.31 11.03 -3.44
C GLN A 77 15.72 9.85 -4.31
N SER A 78 15.91 8.70 -3.68
CA SER A 78 15.71 7.45 -4.37
C SER A 78 14.24 7.48 -4.69
N ILE A 79 13.88 8.23 -5.73
CA ILE A 79 12.86 7.81 -6.66
C ILE A 79 13.18 6.36 -6.85
N VAL A 80 12.46 5.51 -6.11
CA VAL A 80 12.61 4.06 -6.18
C VAL A 80 12.12 3.77 -7.58
N GLN A 81 13.05 3.85 -8.52
CA GLN A 81 12.80 3.54 -9.90
C GLN A 81 12.56 2.05 -9.85
N TYR A 82 11.27 1.68 -9.84
CA TYR A 82 10.81 0.31 -9.89
C TYR A 82 11.14 -0.23 -11.29
N ARG A 83 12.43 -0.42 -11.56
CA ARG A 83 12.94 -1.13 -12.72
C ARG A 83 12.86 -2.63 -12.42
N SER A 84 11.68 -3.06 -11.98
CA SER A 84 11.39 -4.48 -11.94
C SER A 84 11.08 -4.91 -13.36
N SER A 85 11.82 -5.90 -13.85
CA SER A 85 11.43 -6.59 -15.07
C SER A 85 10.04 -7.19 -14.86
N ARG A 86 9.17 -7.09 -15.87
CA ARG A 86 7.78 -7.59 -15.79
C ARG A 86 7.74 -9.06 -15.36
N ILE A 87 8.69 -9.85 -15.80
CA ILE A 87 8.80 -11.28 -15.47
C ILE A 87 9.19 -11.48 -14.00
N THR A 88 10.08 -10.65 -13.46
CA THR A 88 10.48 -10.72 -12.05
C THR A 88 9.31 -10.37 -11.13
N GLU A 89 8.51 -9.37 -11.52
CA GLU A 89 7.30 -8.99 -10.80
C GLU A 89 6.23 -10.10 -10.84
N ILE A 90 5.97 -10.65 -12.04
CA ILE A 90 5.05 -11.77 -12.23
C ILE A 90 5.52 -12.99 -11.43
N SER A 91 6.82 -13.33 -11.46
CA SER A 91 7.38 -14.46 -10.70
C SER A 91 7.26 -14.26 -9.20
N LEU A 92 7.52 -13.05 -8.70
CA LEU A 92 7.38 -12.73 -7.28
C LEU A 92 5.92 -12.85 -6.84
N LEU A 93 5.00 -12.32 -7.64
CA LEU A 93 3.58 -12.37 -7.38
C LEU A 93 3.09 -13.83 -7.41
N SER A 94 3.47 -14.59 -8.43
CA SER A 94 3.19 -16.02 -8.56
C SER A 94 3.74 -16.83 -7.40
N ARG A 95 4.97 -16.58 -6.93
CA ARG A 95 5.55 -17.27 -5.76
C ARG A 95 4.76 -16.98 -4.48
N ARG A 96 4.32 -15.72 -4.29
CA ARG A 96 3.47 -15.34 -3.14
C ARG A 96 2.11 -16.00 -3.22
N PHE A 97 1.45 -15.94 -4.38
CA PHE A 97 0.18 -16.63 -4.63
C PHE A 97 0.32 -18.14 -4.42
N TRP A 98 1.41 -18.75 -4.89
CA TRP A 98 1.67 -20.18 -4.70
C TRP A 98 1.81 -20.54 -3.22
N LYS A 99 2.46 -19.70 -2.43
CA LYS A 99 2.56 -19.90 -0.97
C LYS A 99 1.17 -19.84 -0.31
N ILE A 100 0.29 -18.97 -0.80
CA ILE A 100 -1.09 -18.85 -0.32
C ILE A 100 -1.92 -20.07 -0.74
N ILE A 101 -1.85 -20.46 -2.02
CA ILE A 101 -2.54 -21.66 -2.56
C ILE A 101 -2.08 -22.94 -1.85
N TYR A 102 -0.80 -23.04 -1.53
CA TYR A 102 -0.23 -24.19 -0.83
C TYR A 102 -0.63 -24.21 0.65
N ARG A 103 -0.93 -23.06 1.27
CA ARG A 103 -1.39 -23.01 2.67
C ARG A 103 -2.90 -23.27 2.77
N THR A 104 -3.68 -22.94 1.74
CA THR A 104 -5.13 -23.16 1.67
C THR A 104 -5.44 -24.40 0.81
N ARG A 105 -5.25 -25.60 1.40
CA ARG A 105 -5.22 -26.89 0.68
C ARG A 105 -6.55 -27.62 0.52
N GLN A 106 -7.71 -27.03 0.80
CA GLN A 106 -8.88 -27.88 0.98
C GLN A 106 -9.75 -28.11 -0.26
N LEU A 107 -9.91 -27.13 -1.15
CA LEU A 107 -10.86 -27.23 -2.27
C LEU A 107 -10.20 -27.39 -3.64
N LEU A 108 -9.08 -26.69 -3.90
CA LEU A 108 -8.42 -26.74 -5.21
C LEU A 108 -7.61 -28.02 -5.40
N LEU A 109 -6.95 -28.50 -4.34
CA LEU A 109 -6.17 -29.73 -4.41
C LEU A 109 -7.06 -30.95 -4.62
N THR A 110 -8.20 -31.01 -3.94
CA THR A 110 -9.15 -32.13 -4.07
C THR A 110 -9.67 -32.19 -5.48
N ASN A 111 -10.07 -31.06 -6.06
CA ASN A 111 -10.56 -31.01 -7.44
C ASN A 111 -9.46 -31.38 -8.45
N ILE A 112 -8.22 -30.94 -8.24
CA ILE A 112 -7.07 -31.32 -9.11
C ILE A 112 -6.75 -32.81 -8.96
N LEU A 113 -6.75 -33.34 -7.74
CA LEU A 113 -6.44 -34.74 -7.47
C LEU A 113 -7.54 -35.66 -8.01
N GLU A 114 -8.80 -35.30 -7.83
CA GLU A 114 -9.97 -35.99 -8.38
C GLU A 114 -9.91 -36.00 -9.91
N ALA A 115 -9.71 -34.85 -10.55
CA ALA A 115 -9.56 -34.77 -12.00
C ALA A 115 -8.37 -35.61 -12.52
N LEU A 116 -7.27 -35.66 -11.77
CA LEU A 116 -6.09 -36.46 -12.12
C LEU A 116 -6.37 -37.96 -11.98
N ILE A 117 -7.05 -38.38 -10.90
CA ILE A 117 -7.46 -39.77 -10.70
C ILE A 117 -8.42 -40.21 -11.81
N VAL A 118 -9.48 -39.43 -12.07
CA VAL A 118 -10.46 -39.71 -13.14
C VAL A 118 -9.76 -39.78 -14.49
N GLY A 119 -8.89 -38.81 -14.79
CA GLY A 119 -8.12 -38.77 -16.04
C GLY A 119 -7.18 -39.97 -16.20
N LEU A 120 -6.52 -40.43 -15.12
CA LEU A 120 -5.61 -41.57 -15.15
C LEU A 120 -6.36 -42.90 -15.28
N VAL A 121 -7.50 -43.06 -14.60
CA VAL A 121 -8.36 -44.24 -14.75
C VAL A 121 -8.90 -44.33 -16.18
N LEU A 122 -9.43 -43.23 -16.72
CA LEU A 122 -9.86 -43.19 -18.12
C LEU A 122 -8.69 -43.46 -19.07
N GLY A 123 -7.55 -42.80 -18.87
CA GLY A 123 -6.37 -42.97 -19.72
C GLY A 123 -5.85 -44.41 -19.73
N THR A 124 -5.84 -45.09 -18.57
CA THR A 124 -5.34 -46.47 -18.44
C THR A 124 -6.29 -47.51 -19.00
N ILE A 125 -7.59 -47.42 -18.74
CA ILE A 125 -8.63 -48.27 -19.37
C ILE A 125 -8.52 -48.17 -20.89
N TYR A 126 -8.30 -46.95 -21.37
CA TYR A 126 -8.32 -46.63 -22.78
C TYR A 126 -7.01 -47.02 -23.51
N LEU A 127 -5.87 -47.04 -22.82
CA LEU A 127 -4.61 -47.60 -23.32
C LEU A 127 -4.62 -49.14 -23.35
N ASN A 128 -5.30 -49.78 -22.39
CA ASN A 128 -5.34 -51.23 -22.26
C ASN A 128 -6.34 -51.90 -23.23
N ILE A 129 -7.39 -51.19 -23.69
CA ILE A 129 -8.41 -51.73 -24.61
C ILE A 129 -7.87 -52.12 -26.01
N GLY A 130 -6.57 -51.94 -26.25
CA GLY A 130 -5.90 -52.40 -27.46
C GLY A 130 -6.18 -51.48 -28.65
N ILE A 131 -5.19 -51.41 -29.55
CA ILE A 131 -5.21 -50.58 -30.77
C ILE A 131 -6.16 -51.19 -31.84
N GLY A 132 -7.11 -52.02 -31.42
CA GLY A 132 -8.09 -52.70 -32.27
C GLY A 132 -9.28 -51.81 -32.64
N LYS A 133 -9.97 -52.17 -33.72
CA LYS A 133 -11.10 -51.43 -34.32
C LYS A 133 -12.27 -51.21 -33.34
N GLU A 134 -12.46 -52.11 -32.38
CA GLU A 134 -13.46 -52.02 -31.30
C GLU A 134 -13.13 -50.93 -30.25
N GLY A 135 -11.85 -50.59 -30.09
CA GLY A 135 -11.42 -49.52 -29.19
C GLY A 135 -11.85 -48.15 -29.70
N ILE A 136 -11.73 -47.89 -31.01
CA ILE A 136 -12.00 -46.58 -31.64
C ILE A 136 -13.48 -46.19 -31.52
N GLU A 137 -14.40 -47.15 -31.57
CA GLU A 137 -15.84 -46.91 -31.38
C GLU A 137 -16.16 -46.48 -29.94
N LYS A 138 -15.46 -47.04 -28.95
CA LYS A 138 -15.54 -46.64 -27.52
C LYS A 138 -14.91 -45.28 -27.24
N ARG A 139 -14.04 -44.78 -28.14
CA ARG A 139 -13.40 -43.45 -28.10
C ARG A 139 -14.41 -42.33 -28.35
N PHE A 140 -15.37 -42.54 -29.27
CA PHE A 140 -16.42 -41.59 -29.58
C PHE A 140 -17.47 -41.47 -28.47
N GLY A 141 -17.78 -42.58 -27.78
CA GLY A 141 -18.66 -42.54 -26.60
C GLY A 141 -18.10 -41.74 -25.42
N LEU A 142 -16.77 -41.63 -25.30
CA LEU A 142 -16.11 -40.89 -24.22
C LEU A 142 -16.23 -39.36 -24.37
N PHE A 143 -16.25 -38.84 -25.59
CA PHE A 143 -16.46 -37.41 -25.86
C PHE A 143 -17.88 -36.93 -25.56
N ALA A 144 -18.84 -37.84 -25.44
CA ALA A 144 -20.22 -37.50 -25.09
C ALA A 144 -20.44 -37.31 -23.58
N PHE A 145 -19.47 -37.70 -22.74
CA PHE A 145 -19.53 -37.59 -21.28
C PHE A 145 -18.52 -36.62 -20.65
N THR A 146 -17.61 -36.01 -21.44
CA THR A 146 -16.78 -34.88 -20.99
C THR A 146 -17.40 -33.55 -21.34
#